data_AF-A0A2T4J3B0-F1
#
_entry.id   AF-A0A2T4J3B0-F1
#
_cell.length_a   1.000
_cell.length_b   1.000
_cell.length_c   1.000
_cell.angle_alpha   90.00
_cell.angle_beta   90.00
_cell.angle_gamma   90.00
#
_symmetry.space_group_name_H-M   'P 1'
#
loop_
_entity.id
_entity.type
_entity.pdbx_description
1 polymer ?
#
loop_
_entity_poly.entity_id
_entity_poly.type
_entity_poly.pdbx_seq_one_letter_code
_entity_poly.pdbx_strand_id
1 'polypeptide(L)'
;MKGMLLIARLCVKDLINEKLLVLCALLSIAAVGAPIIILAGVKDGVVTGLQKRLIQDPATRELKLTETRPLDDSDIQQIAALPGVSFVVPTMTQGAASVRGSGEARDSTGRLARIAIDLLPSMRGDPLLAEIGADALKPGEAAISQSIATGLDLAIGKTIVVQINRHVGGVDEVQTANLRVTGILPPRLEPAERIYTTLDLARDIEAFRMGIAVPARGWPGQTTGLEPRWNGAIASVTAPLDDVERLQAKLSTGFAAIRAVTPYETSEFVAGLPSASITELATTTTSIVGRASMTALAERLRGRLVSLTPVTRDLSVRAAATVLKVSTAVEGSRQDVVLREAKTDPLEIPFALLAPAAIARRGNDLALSLPHGLVVHAIVVGESEPGRVVVLPELAGVLLSAERSGALLEGDRLVPTGGPKYYGFRLYARTVEDVAPVFDAMEKLGYSVLARTQAIERVQILRSALNLLLAIVGSVAVIGGTALLLSNFYAATLRKTPEFAVLALLGLRRRDLAIIQVVQSIALAVGGSLIAAGVGLLASIAANRITNAFMALEAGERTIALPSAATIGVTMAASATAAILSSLLASTMIIRMDISGLLRRE
;
A
#
# COMPACT_ATOMS: atom_id res chain seq x y z
N MET A 1 62.88 -35.34 -10.48
CA MET A 1 61.97 -34.73 -11.49
C MET A 1 61.89 -35.48 -12.82
N LYS A 2 62.98 -36.06 -13.38
CA LYS A 2 62.93 -36.78 -14.68
C LYS A 2 61.96 -38.00 -14.72
N GLY A 3 61.81 -38.73 -13.62
CA GLY A 3 60.90 -39.89 -13.55
C GLY A 3 59.40 -39.54 -13.65
N MET A 4 58.98 -38.43 -13.02
CA MET A 4 57.58 -38.01 -13.03
C MET A 4 57.14 -37.50 -14.42
N LEU A 5 58.06 -36.87 -15.15
CA LEU A 5 57.84 -36.45 -16.54
C LEU A 5 57.71 -37.63 -17.50
N LEU A 6 58.47 -38.71 -17.24
CA LEU A 6 58.40 -39.94 -18.02
C LEU A 6 57.06 -40.66 -17.79
N ILE A 7 56.63 -40.76 -16.52
CA ILE A 7 55.33 -41.32 -16.14
C ILE A 7 54.18 -40.55 -16.79
N ALA A 8 54.21 -39.21 -16.73
CA ALA A 8 53.21 -38.37 -17.38
C ALA A 8 53.17 -38.59 -18.91
N ARG A 9 54.33 -38.70 -19.57
CA ARG A 9 54.41 -38.93 -21.02
C ARG A 9 53.93 -40.33 -21.42
N LEU A 10 54.16 -41.34 -20.58
CA LEU A 10 53.62 -42.68 -20.73
C LEU A 10 52.09 -42.68 -20.57
N CYS A 11 51.56 -42.03 -19.53
CA CYS A 11 50.11 -41.89 -19.34
C CYS A 11 49.45 -41.27 -20.58
N VAL A 12 49.99 -40.17 -21.10
CA VAL A 12 49.45 -39.48 -22.27
C VAL A 12 49.49 -40.37 -23.51
N LYS A 13 50.61 -41.07 -23.76
CA LYS A 13 50.71 -42.01 -24.89
C LYS A 13 49.70 -43.15 -24.78
N ASP A 14 49.49 -43.66 -23.58
CA ASP A 14 48.56 -44.75 -23.31
C ASP A 14 47.08 -44.31 -23.51
N LEU A 15 46.71 -43.13 -23.00
CA LEU A 15 45.41 -42.49 -23.30
C LEU A 15 45.19 -42.28 -24.82
N ILE A 16 46.24 -41.88 -25.55
CA ILE A 16 46.16 -41.67 -27.00
C ILE A 16 46.06 -43.01 -27.76
N ASN A 17 46.56 -44.11 -27.21
CA ASN A 17 46.50 -45.41 -27.88
C ASN A 17 45.09 -46.03 -27.76
N GLU A 18 44.44 -45.86 -26.61
CA GLU A 18 43.09 -46.39 -26.34
C GLU A 18 41.95 -45.37 -26.59
N LYS A 19 42.02 -44.64 -27.72
CA LYS A 19 41.11 -43.51 -28.02
C LYS A 19 39.62 -43.83 -27.83
N LEU A 20 39.18 -45.03 -28.22
CA LEU A 20 37.77 -45.42 -28.15
C LEU A 20 37.30 -45.59 -26.71
N LEU A 21 38.12 -46.22 -25.86
CA LEU A 21 37.84 -46.41 -24.43
C LEU A 21 37.86 -45.09 -23.68
N VAL A 22 38.83 -44.22 -24.01
CA VAL A 22 38.92 -42.86 -23.48
C VAL A 22 37.69 -42.05 -23.87
N LEU A 23 37.27 -42.08 -25.14
CA LEU A 23 36.08 -41.37 -25.60
C LEU A 23 34.81 -41.87 -24.90
N CYS A 24 34.65 -43.19 -24.74
CA CYS A 24 33.51 -43.77 -24.03
C CYS A 24 33.44 -43.32 -22.56
N ALA A 25 34.58 -43.32 -21.88
CA ALA A 25 34.69 -42.86 -20.49
C ALA A 25 34.35 -41.37 -20.36
N LEU A 26 34.90 -40.54 -21.26
CA LEU A 26 34.61 -39.11 -21.31
C LEU A 26 33.12 -38.84 -21.58
N LEU A 27 32.51 -39.57 -22.51
CA LEU A 27 31.08 -39.49 -22.83
C LEU A 27 30.20 -39.94 -21.67
N SER A 28 30.57 -40.98 -20.94
CA SER A 28 29.81 -41.45 -19.76
C SER A 28 29.79 -40.40 -18.65
N ILE A 29 30.93 -39.76 -18.38
CA ILE A 29 31.02 -38.66 -17.41
C ILE A 29 30.19 -37.47 -17.90
N ALA A 30 30.28 -37.14 -19.18
CA ALA A 30 29.50 -36.06 -19.77
C ALA A 30 27.99 -36.31 -19.74
N ALA A 31 27.55 -37.54 -20.01
CA ALA A 31 26.14 -37.95 -20.00
C ALA A 31 25.51 -37.83 -18.61
N VAL A 32 26.29 -38.06 -17.55
CA VAL A 32 25.84 -37.91 -16.16
C VAL A 32 25.91 -36.43 -15.71
N GLY A 33 26.98 -35.71 -16.07
CA GLY A 33 27.20 -34.34 -15.63
C GLY A 33 26.34 -33.29 -16.33
N ALA A 34 26.15 -33.41 -17.65
CA ALA A 34 25.46 -32.39 -18.45
C ALA A 34 23.99 -32.16 -18.02
N PRO A 35 23.16 -33.18 -17.76
CA PRO A 35 21.79 -32.98 -17.28
C PRO A 35 21.70 -32.22 -15.95
N ILE A 36 22.64 -32.45 -15.02
CA ILE A 36 22.68 -31.73 -13.74
C ILE A 36 22.99 -30.26 -13.95
N ILE A 37 23.98 -29.96 -14.81
CA ILE A 37 24.36 -28.60 -15.15
C ILE A 37 23.17 -27.86 -15.77
N ILE A 38 22.44 -28.52 -16.68
CA ILE A 38 21.24 -27.96 -17.31
C ILE A 38 20.14 -27.71 -16.26
N LEU A 39 19.82 -28.69 -15.42
CA LEU A 39 18.76 -28.58 -14.42
C LEU A 39 19.07 -27.47 -13.39
N ALA A 40 20.34 -27.34 -13.01
CA ALA A 40 20.78 -26.25 -12.13
C ALA A 40 20.68 -24.88 -12.81
N GLY A 41 21.05 -24.78 -14.09
CA GLY A 41 20.88 -23.55 -14.88
C GLY A 41 19.41 -23.14 -15.05
N VAL A 42 18.51 -24.12 -15.23
CA VAL A 42 17.05 -23.89 -15.26
C VAL A 42 16.56 -23.40 -13.91
N LYS A 43 16.95 -24.02 -12.79
CA LYS A 43 16.60 -23.53 -11.45
C LYS A 43 17.04 -22.08 -11.28
N ASP A 44 18.32 -21.80 -11.55
CA ASP A 44 18.88 -20.48 -11.32
C ASP A 44 18.22 -19.44 -12.24
N GLY A 45 17.89 -19.80 -13.49
CA GLY A 45 17.14 -18.96 -14.43
C GLY A 45 15.71 -18.67 -13.96
N VAL A 46 14.95 -19.70 -13.60
CA VAL A 46 13.56 -19.57 -13.12
C VAL A 46 13.50 -18.81 -11.79
N VAL A 47 14.37 -19.15 -10.83
CA VAL A 47 14.40 -18.48 -9.52
C VAL A 47 14.82 -17.02 -9.68
N THR A 48 15.87 -16.73 -10.45
CA THR A 48 16.30 -15.34 -10.69
C THR A 48 15.23 -14.56 -11.46
N GLY A 49 14.55 -15.19 -12.43
CA GLY A 49 13.45 -14.59 -13.17
C GLY A 49 12.26 -14.26 -12.28
N LEU A 50 11.80 -15.23 -11.48
CA LEU A 50 10.72 -15.03 -10.50
C LEU A 50 11.11 -14.01 -9.44
N GLN A 51 12.33 -14.06 -8.90
CA GLN A 51 12.83 -13.07 -7.94
C GLN A 51 12.88 -11.69 -8.56
N LYS A 52 13.43 -11.54 -9.76
CA LYS A 52 13.49 -10.26 -10.45
C LYS A 52 12.09 -9.71 -10.69
N ARG A 53 11.12 -10.55 -11.08
CA ARG A 53 9.72 -10.15 -11.21
C ARG A 53 9.08 -9.75 -9.88
N LEU A 54 9.23 -10.55 -8.83
CA LEU A 54 8.65 -10.24 -7.51
C LEU A 54 9.29 -9.01 -6.87
N ILE A 55 10.62 -8.87 -6.95
CA ILE A 55 11.36 -7.73 -6.38
C ILE A 55 11.01 -6.44 -7.14
N GLN A 56 10.88 -6.52 -8.47
CA GLN A 56 10.59 -5.35 -9.28
C GLN A 56 9.13 -4.94 -9.17
N ASP A 57 8.19 -5.88 -9.06
CA ASP A 57 6.75 -5.57 -9.04
C ASP A 57 6.36 -4.79 -7.76
N PRO A 58 5.99 -3.51 -7.87
CA PRO A 58 5.59 -2.70 -6.73
C PRO A 58 4.33 -3.22 -6.04
N ALA A 59 3.45 -3.96 -6.74
CA ALA A 59 2.24 -4.51 -6.16
C ALA A 59 2.50 -5.57 -5.09
N THR A 60 3.68 -6.18 -5.07
CA THR A 60 4.08 -7.15 -4.03
C THR A 60 4.55 -6.48 -2.74
N ARG A 61 4.95 -5.20 -2.84
CA ARG A 61 5.40 -4.37 -1.72
C ARG A 61 4.30 -3.49 -1.14
N GLU A 62 3.09 -3.55 -1.70
CA GLU A 62 1.94 -2.77 -1.27
C GLU A 62 1.26 -3.40 -0.03
N LEU A 63 0.99 -2.57 0.98
CA LEU A 63 0.15 -2.92 2.13
C LEU A 63 -1.11 -2.04 2.09
N LYS A 64 -2.28 -2.66 2.28
CA LYS A 64 -3.58 -1.98 2.25
C LYS A 64 -4.24 -2.01 3.62
N LEU A 65 -4.86 -0.91 4.02
CA LEU A 65 -5.66 -0.90 5.23
C LEU A 65 -6.95 -1.72 5.02
N THR A 66 -7.26 -2.60 5.97
CA THR A 66 -8.45 -3.47 5.92
C THR A 66 -9.64 -2.82 6.62
N GLU A 67 -9.37 -2.08 7.69
CA GLU A 67 -10.39 -1.43 8.50
C GLU A 67 -10.67 -0.02 8.02
N THR A 68 -11.94 0.37 8.03
CA THR A 68 -12.32 1.77 7.76
C THR A 68 -12.28 2.56 9.06
N ARG A 69 -11.16 3.22 9.31
CA ARG A 69 -10.97 4.12 10.45
C ARG A 69 -10.54 5.51 9.96
N PRO A 70 -11.04 6.61 10.55
CA PRO A 70 -10.53 7.95 10.25
C PRO A 70 -9.07 8.08 10.71
N LEU A 71 -8.23 8.59 9.81
CA LEU A 71 -6.82 8.89 10.01
C LEU A 71 -6.60 10.40 9.88
N ASP A 72 -5.67 10.95 10.64
CA ASP A 72 -5.23 12.33 10.51
C ASP A 72 -3.81 12.44 9.92
N ASP A 73 -3.33 13.67 9.68
CA ASP A 73 -1.98 13.88 9.15
C ASP A 73 -0.88 13.36 10.10
N SER A 74 -1.13 13.32 11.42
CA SER A 74 -0.15 12.83 12.40
C SER A 74 -0.02 11.31 12.36
N ASP A 75 -1.13 10.59 12.16
CA ASP A 75 -1.15 9.15 11.91
C ASP A 75 -0.31 8.81 10.66
N ILE A 76 -0.53 9.55 9.56
CA ILE A 76 0.19 9.33 8.30
C ILE A 76 1.70 9.59 8.46
N GLN A 77 2.10 10.62 9.20
CA GLN A 77 3.50 10.90 9.49
C GLN A 77 4.14 9.81 10.36
N GLN A 78 3.40 9.28 11.35
CA GLN A 78 3.88 8.18 12.18
C GLN A 78 4.11 6.90 11.35
N ILE A 79 3.20 6.60 10.43
CA ILE A 79 3.34 5.47 9.49
C ILE A 79 4.53 5.71 8.53
N ALA A 80 4.67 6.93 8.01
CA ALA A 80 5.78 7.29 7.11
C ALA A 80 7.16 7.12 7.78
N ALA A 81 7.23 7.31 9.09
CA ALA A 81 8.46 7.20 9.87
C ALA A 81 8.86 5.74 10.20
N LEU A 82 8.01 4.75 9.89
CA LEU A 82 8.32 3.35 10.17
C LEU A 82 9.53 2.86 9.36
N PRO A 83 10.45 2.09 9.98
CA PRO A 83 11.58 1.51 9.28
C PRO A 83 11.09 0.51 8.23
N GLY A 84 11.64 0.59 7.01
CA GLY A 84 11.26 -0.27 5.89
C GLY A 84 10.13 0.30 5.01
N VAL A 85 9.46 1.38 5.42
CA VAL A 85 8.53 2.11 4.55
C VAL A 85 9.32 2.93 3.52
N SER A 86 8.85 2.93 2.26
CA SER A 86 9.42 3.77 1.19
C SER A 86 8.48 4.87 0.72
N PHE A 87 7.17 4.63 0.81
CA PHE A 87 6.16 5.57 0.34
C PHE A 87 4.86 5.33 1.12
N VAL A 88 4.22 6.42 1.53
CA VAL A 88 2.86 6.41 2.06
C VAL A 88 2.13 7.65 1.56
N VAL A 89 0.92 7.47 1.04
CA VAL A 89 0.02 8.58 0.69
C VAL A 89 -1.38 8.27 1.23
N PRO A 90 -2.03 9.20 1.93
CA PRO A 90 -3.38 8.98 2.43
C PRO A 90 -4.39 8.91 1.28
N THR A 91 -5.46 8.15 1.46
CA THR A 91 -6.58 8.03 0.51
C THR A 91 -7.88 8.51 1.11
N MET A 92 -8.74 9.04 0.25
CA MET A 92 -10.05 9.58 0.59
C MET A 92 -11.10 8.48 0.80
N THR A 93 -12.35 8.85 1.06
CA THR A 93 -13.46 7.87 1.10
C THR A 93 -13.63 7.17 -0.25
N GLN A 94 -14.13 5.92 -0.27
CA GLN A 94 -14.46 5.22 -1.53
C GLN A 94 -15.44 6.04 -2.39
N GLY A 95 -16.33 6.81 -1.74
CA GLY A 95 -17.18 7.78 -2.39
C GLY A 95 -16.36 8.79 -3.18
N ALA A 96 -15.51 9.58 -2.52
CA ALA A 96 -14.72 10.63 -3.17
C ALA A 96 -13.68 10.12 -4.18
N ALA A 97 -13.22 8.88 -4.04
CA ALA A 97 -12.31 8.26 -4.99
C ALA A 97 -12.97 7.97 -6.36
N SER A 98 -14.28 7.74 -6.44
CA SER A 98 -14.92 7.41 -7.73
C SER A 98 -15.36 8.66 -8.51
N VAL A 99 -14.80 8.89 -9.70
CA VAL A 99 -15.10 10.03 -10.58
C VAL A 99 -15.51 9.56 -11.98
N ARG A 100 -16.09 10.43 -12.82
CA ARG A 100 -16.34 10.12 -14.23
C ARG A 100 -15.33 10.83 -15.13
N GLY A 101 -14.55 10.09 -15.91
CA GLY A 101 -13.62 10.66 -16.88
C GLY A 101 -14.20 10.70 -18.29
N SER A 102 -13.83 11.72 -19.03
CA SER A 102 -14.06 11.84 -20.48
C SER A 102 -12.81 12.34 -21.19
N GLY A 103 -12.61 11.86 -22.42
CA GLY A 103 -11.49 12.24 -23.30
C GLY A 103 -11.99 12.65 -24.68
N GLU A 104 -11.31 12.17 -25.74
CA GLU A 104 -11.64 12.48 -27.13
C GLU A 104 -12.57 11.44 -27.78
N ALA A 105 -12.64 10.23 -27.20
CA ALA A 105 -13.50 9.16 -27.69
C ALA A 105 -14.99 9.51 -27.64
N ARG A 106 -15.75 8.93 -28.58
CA ARG A 106 -17.21 9.06 -28.66
C ARG A 106 -17.90 7.70 -28.49
N ASP A 107 -19.04 7.71 -27.82
CA ASP A 107 -19.89 6.53 -27.66
C ASP A 107 -20.68 6.19 -28.95
N SER A 108 -21.43 5.10 -28.93
CA SER A 108 -22.26 4.65 -30.06
C SER A 108 -23.36 5.65 -30.45
N THR A 109 -23.64 6.65 -29.63
CA THR A 109 -24.60 7.73 -29.88
C THR A 109 -23.93 9.02 -30.40
N GLY A 110 -22.60 9.02 -30.56
CA GLY A 110 -21.81 10.15 -31.03
C GLY A 110 -21.50 11.20 -29.94
N ARG A 111 -21.86 10.94 -28.67
CA ARG A 111 -21.52 11.79 -27.52
C ARG A 111 -20.15 11.44 -26.98
N LEU A 112 -19.51 12.34 -26.24
CA LEU A 112 -18.22 12.03 -25.60
C LEU A 112 -18.37 10.84 -24.65
N ALA A 113 -17.53 9.83 -24.84
CA ALA A 113 -17.48 8.66 -24.00
C ALA A 113 -17.15 9.06 -22.56
N ARG A 114 -17.83 8.42 -21.61
CA ARG A 114 -17.61 8.61 -20.17
C ARG A 114 -17.43 7.26 -19.51
N ILE A 115 -16.36 7.12 -18.75
CA ILE A 115 -16.09 5.91 -17.96
C ILE A 115 -15.98 6.28 -16.49
N ALA A 116 -16.36 5.35 -15.61
CA ALA A 116 -16.12 5.48 -14.19
C ALA A 116 -14.62 5.21 -13.93
N ILE A 117 -13.99 6.05 -13.11
CA ILE A 117 -12.56 5.97 -12.85
C ILE A 117 -12.35 6.08 -11.35
N ASP A 118 -11.50 5.20 -10.82
CA ASP A 118 -11.01 5.31 -9.45
C ASP A 118 -9.82 6.27 -9.40
N LEU A 119 -10.01 7.39 -8.71
CA LEU A 119 -9.00 8.42 -8.46
C LEU A 119 -8.20 8.07 -7.20
N LEU A 120 -6.89 7.96 -7.38
CA LEU A 120 -5.95 7.73 -6.31
C LEU A 120 -4.96 8.89 -6.20
N PRO A 121 -4.74 9.42 -4.98
CA PRO A 121 -3.68 10.37 -4.77
C PRO A 121 -2.31 9.68 -4.89
N SER A 122 -1.35 10.47 -5.31
CA SER A 122 0.06 10.13 -5.41
C SER A 122 0.89 11.34 -5.00
N MET A 123 2.15 11.08 -4.69
CA MET A 123 3.13 12.09 -4.30
C MET A 123 4.51 11.70 -4.80
N ARG A 124 5.49 12.56 -4.59
CA ARG A 124 6.86 12.29 -5.00
C ARG A 124 7.37 10.99 -4.37
N GLY A 125 7.97 10.13 -5.18
CA GLY A 125 8.51 8.84 -4.74
C GLY A 125 7.53 7.67 -4.84
N ASP A 126 6.37 7.84 -5.51
CA ASP A 126 5.45 6.73 -5.78
C ASP A 126 6.14 5.66 -6.65
N PRO A 127 6.32 4.43 -6.12
CA PRO A 127 7.02 3.37 -6.84
C PRO A 127 6.35 2.99 -8.18
N LEU A 128 5.02 3.12 -8.29
CA LEU A 128 4.31 2.82 -9.55
C LEU A 128 4.62 3.87 -10.63
N LEU A 129 4.63 5.15 -10.26
CA LEU A 129 4.87 6.23 -11.22
C LEU A 129 6.35 6.39 -11.57
N ALA A 130 7.26 6.01 -10.67
CA ALA A 130 8.69 6.00 -10.93
C ALA A 130 9.06 5.06 -12.09
N GLU A 131 8.37 3.93 -12.26
CA GLU A 131 8.64 2.98 -13.37
C GLU A 131 8.36 3.57 -14.75
N ILE A 132 7.40 4.49 -14.86
CA ILE A 132 7.05 5.16 -16.11
C ILE A 132 7.70 6.55 -16.25
N GLY A 133 8.60 6.93 -15.33
CA GLY A 133 9.27 8.22 -15.34
C GLY A 133 8.37 9.42 -14.99
N ALA A 134 7.26 9.20 -14.29
CA ALA A 134 6.30 10.21 -13.85
C ALA A 134 6.35 10.41 -12.32
N ASP A 135 7.54 10.40 -11.74
CA ASP A 135 7.82 10.31 -10.30
C ASP A 135 7.34 11.50 -9.44
N ALA A 136 6.93 12.60 -10.05
CA ALA A 136 6.40 13.78 -9.36
C ALA A 136 5.32 14.51 -10.20
N LEU A 137 4.06 14.09 -10.05
CA LEU A 137 2.92 14.78 -10.65
C LEU A 137 2.78 16.21 -10.08
N LYS A 138 2.66 17.20 -10.96
CA LYS A 138 2.37 18.59 -10.57
C LYS A 138 0.85 18.86 -10.50
N PRO A 139 0.42 19.97 -9.88
CA PRO A 139 -0.98 20.38 -9.92
C PRO A 139 -1.50 20.46 -11.36
N GLY A 140 -2.60 19.76 -11.65
CA GLY A 140 -3.19 19.69 -13.00
C GLY A 140 -2.60 18.60 -13.90
N GLU A 141 -1.67 17.78 -13.41
CA GLU A 141 -1.16 16.61 -14.12
C GLU A 141 -1.76 15.31 -13.55
N ALA A 142 -1.80 14.27 -14.37
CA ALA A 142 -2.24 12.94 -13.97
C ALA A 142 -1.53 11.84 -14.75
N ALA A 143 -1.41 10.67 -14.13
CA ALA A 143 -1.06 9.43 -14.80
C ALA A 143 -2.29 8.51 -14.84
N ILE A 144 -2.54 7.85 -15.97
CA ILE A 144 -3.75 7.02 -16.17
C ILE A 144 -3.38 5.58 -16.51
N SER A 145 -4.25 4.62 -16.25
CA SER A 145 -4.06 3.26 -16.75
C SER A 145 -4.27 3.13 -18.27
N GLN A 146 -3.66 2.12 -18.87
CA GLN A 146 -3.77 1.84 -20.31
C GLN A 146 -5.23 1.60 -20.77
N SER A 147 -6.07 1.05 -19.89
CA SER A 147 -7.51 0.83 -20.17
C SER A 147 -8.24 2.16 -20.36
N ILE A 148 -7.97 3.16 -19.51
CA ILE A 148 -8.50 4.52 -19.65
C ILE A 148 -7.98 5.18 -20.93
N ALA A 149 -6.67 5.07 -21.19
CA ALA A 149 -6.06 5.66 -22.37
C ALA A 149 -6.71 5.14 -23.66
N THR A 150 -6.92 3.83 -23.74
CA THR A 150 -7.58 3.19 -24.89
C THR A 150 -9.08 3.52 -24.95
N GLY A 151 -9.78 3.45 -23.81
CA GLY A 151 -11.23 3.65 -23.74
C GLY A 151 -11.68 5.09 -23.99
N LEU A 152 -10.82 6.06 -23.72
CA LEU A 152 -11.10 7.49 -23.92
C LEU A 152 -10.31 8.13 -25.07
N ASP A 153 -9.55 7.34 -25.83
CA ASP A 153 -8.67 7.79 -26.92
C ASP A 153 -7.70 8.90 -26.48
N LEU A 154 -6.92 8.61 -25.43
CA LEU A 154 -6.00 9.55 -24.79
C LEU A 154 -4.55 9.08 -24.93
N ALA A 155 -3.65 10.03 -25.16
CA ALA A 155 -2.20 9.83 -25.21
C ALA A 155 -1.48 10.78 -24.24
N ILE A 156 -0.19 10.54 -23.97
CA ILE A 156 0.64 11.45 -23.18
C ILE A 156 0.61 12.85 -23.82
N GLY A 157 0.37 13.86 -23.00
CA GLY A 157 0.21 15.26 -23.38
C GLY A 157 -1.24 15.69 -23.62
N LYS A 158 -2.19 14.77 -23.79
CA LYS A 158 -3.62 15.07 -23.91
C LYS A 158 -4.25 15.38 -22.55
N THR A 159 -5.46 15.92 -22.56
CA THR A 159 -6.19 16.31 -21.34
C THR A 159 -7.37 15.38 -21.12
N ILE A 160 -7.43 14.77 -19.93
CA ILE A 160 -8.63 14.10 -19.44
C ILE A 160 -9.47 15.08 -18.64
N VAL A 161 -10.77 15.10 -18.88
CA VAL A 161 -11.74 15.89 -18.11
C VAL A 161 -12.40 14.98 -17.09
N VAL A 162 -12.17 15.26 -15.82
CA VAL A 162 -12.74 14.53 -14.69
C VAL A 162 -13.97 15.27 -14.19
N GLN A 163 -15.10 14.59 -14.13
CA GLN A 163 -16.38 15.07 -13.63
C GLN A 163 -16.61 14.58 -12.19
N ILE A 164 -16.86 15.53 -11.31
CA ILE A 164 -17.14 15.33 -9.89
C ILE A 164 -18.58 15.72 -9.64
N ASN A 165 -19.39 14.76 -9.20
CA ASN A 165 -20.81 14.98 -8.93
C ASN A 165 -21.04 15.00 -7.42
N ARG A 166 -21.92 15.87 -6.95
CA ARG A 166 -22.47 15.83 -5.59
C ARG A 166 -23.98 16.09 -5.64
N HIS A 167 -24.70 15.59 -4.64
CA HIS A 167 -26.12 15.85 -4.45
C HIS A 167 -26.29 16.60 -3.14
N VAL A 168 -26.67 17.89 -3.19
CA VAL A 168 -26.82 18.73 -2.00
C VAL A 168 -28.12 19.52 -2.11
N GLY A 169 -28.95 19.48 -1.05
CA GLY A 169 -30.20 20.24 -1.01
C GLY A 169 -31.22 19.84 -2.09
N GLY A 170 -31.17 18.60 -2.61
CA GLY A 170 -32.05 18.14 -3.69
C GLY A 170 -31.59 18.51 -5.10
N VAL A 171 -30.45 19.21 -5.24
CA VAL A 171 -29.88 19.62 -6.53
C VAL A 171 -28.60 18.82 -6.80
N ASP A 172 -28.51 18.26 -8.01
CA ASP A 172 -27.27 17.67 -8.51
C ASP A 172 -26.34 18.78 -9.01
N GLU A 173 -25.16 18.85 -8.40
CA GLU A 173 -24.10 19.76 -8.83
C GLU A 173 -22.95 18.97 -9.44
N VAL A 174 -22.45 19.46 -10.57
CA VAL A 174 -21.34 18.85 -11.31
C VAL A 174 -20.23 19.86 -11.47
N GLN A 175 -19.04 19.48 -11.03
CA GLN A 175 -17.81 20.24 -11.25
C GLN A 175 -16.85 19.43 -12.11
N THR A 176 -15.95 20.13 -12.80
CA THR A 176 -14.94 19.51 -13.66
C THR A 176 -13.53 19.89 -13.24
N ALA A 177 -12.60 18.95 -13.41
CA ALA A 177 -11.17 19.18 -13.30
C ALA A 177 -10.50 18.70 -14.60
N ASN A 178 -9.67 19.55 -15.19
CA ASN A 178 -8.92 19.21 -16.39
C ASN A 178 -7.51 18.77 -15.99
N LEU A 179 -7.12 17.55 -16.38
CA LEU A 179 -5.82 16.99 -16.02
C LEU A 179 -5.04 16.61 -17.27
N ARG A 180 -3.81 17.07 -17.38
CA ARG A 180 -2.90 16.70 -18.46
C ARG A 180 -2.28 15.33 -18.16
N VAL A 181 -2.40 14.41 -19.11
CA VAL A 181 -1.81 13.07 -19.01
C VAL A 181 -0.30 13.17 -19.18
N THR A 182 0.47 12.86 -18.14
CA THR A 182 1.94 12.85 -18.19
C THR A 182 2.52 11.45 -18.25
N GLY A 183 1.74 10.44 -17.87
CA GLY A 183 2.14 9.04 -17.89
C GLY A 183 0.97 8.09 -18.13
N ILE A 184 1.25 6.96 -18.78
CA ILE A 184 0.27 5.88 -18.98
C ILE A 184 0.85 4.60 -18.38
N LEU A 185 0.15 4.03 -17.39
CA LEU A 185 0.56 2.80 -16.71
C LEU A 185 0.16 1.59 -17.56
N PRO A 186 1.09 0.69 -17.88
CA PRO A 186 0.77 -0.55 -18.59
C PRO A 186 -0.10 -1.48 -17.71
N PRO A 187 -0.88 -2.40 -18.31
CA PRO A 187 -1.78 -3.29 -17.58
C PRO A 187 -1.10 -4.17 -16.51
N ARG A 188 0.21 -4.40 -16.64
CA ARG A 188 1.02 -5.12 -15.64
C ARG A 188 1.10 -4.36 -14.31
N LEU A 189 1.21 -3.03 -14.35
CA LEU A 189 1.33 -2.20 -13.15
C LEU A 189 -0.04 -1.80 -12.61
N GLU A 190 -0.97 -1.48 -13.50
CA GLU A 190 -2.32 -1.11 -13.13
C GLU A 190 -3.34 -1.71 -14.09
N PRO A 191 -3.97 -2.85 -13.72
CA PRO A 191 -4.99 -3.49 -14.54
C PRO A 191 -6.36 -2.81 -14.41
N ALA A 192 -6.60 -2.03 -13.34
CA ALA A 192 -7.88 -1.37 -13.12
C ALA A 192 -7.97 -0.02 -13.84
N GLU A 193 -9.19 0.50 -13.97
CA GLU A 193 -9.47 1.85 -14.50
C GLU A 193 -9.17 2.89 -13.42
N ARG A 194 -7.89 3.26 -13.29
CA ARG A 194 -7.42 4.22 -12.28
C ARG A 194 -6.69 5.42 -12.84
N ILE A 195 -6.92 6.56 -12.19
CA ILE A 195 -6.19 7.80 -12.40
C ILE A 195 -5.41 8.19 -11.15
N TYR A 196 -4.13 8.48 -11.32
CA TYR A 196 -3.23 8.97 -10.30
C TYR A 196 -3.09 10.48 -10.44
N THR A 197 -3.26 11.21 -9.34
CA THR A 197 -3.16 12.68 -9.30
C THR A 197 -2.55 13.16 -7.99
N THR A 198 -2.34 14.47 -7.84
CA THR A 198 -1.83 15.06 -6.61
C THR A 198 -2.79 14.87 -5.43
N LEU A 199 -2.26 14.70 -4.23
CA LEU A 199 -3.06 14.65 -3.00
C LEU A 199 -3.98 15.87 -2.82
N ASP A 200 -3.54 17.06 -3.23
CA ASP A 200 -4.31 18.30 -3.10
C ASP A 200 -5.62 18.23 -3.91
N LEU A 201 -5.59 17.73 -5.14
CA LEU A 201 -6.81 17.52 -5.93
C LEU A 201 -7.74 16.50 -5.25
N ALA A 202 -7.22 15.42 -4.69
CA ALA A 202 -8.05 14.44 -4.00
C ALA A 202 -8.74 15.05 -2.77
N ARG A 203 -8.03 15.89 -2.00
CA ARG A 203 -8.58 16.65 -0.87
C ARG A 203 -9.66 17.64 -1.32
N ASP A 204 -9.42 18.36 -2.41
CA ASP A 204 -10.40 19.30 -2.99
C ASP A 204 -11.70 18.59 -3.41
N ILE A 205 -11.60 17.39 -4.00
CA ILE A 205 -12.75 16.58 -4.43
C ILE A 205 -13.56 16.11 -3.22
N GLU A 206 -12.89 15.61 -2.18
CA GLU A 206 -13.54 15.20 -0.92
C GLU A 206 -14.23 16.41 -0.26
N ALA A 207 -13.54 17.55 -0.13
CA ALA A 207 -14.10 18.78 0.42
C ALA A 207 -15.36 19.24 -0.34
N PHE A 208 -15.31 19.25 -1.68
CA PHE A 208 -16.45 19.58 -2.51
C PHE A 208 -17.63 18.62 -2.29
N ARG A 209 -17.39 17.30 -2.22
CA ARG A 209 -18.46 16.31 -1.96
C ARG A 209 -19.05 16.42 -0.56
N MET A 210 -18.25 16.87 0.40
CA MET A 210 -18.68 17.18 1.76
C MET A 210 -19.44 18.52 1.86
N GLY A 211 -19.65 19.22 0.74
CA GLY A 211 -20.38 20.49 0.70
C GLY A 211 -19.52 21.73 0.98
N ILE A 212 -18.21 21.56 1.19
CA ILE A 212 -17.27 22.64 1.50
C ILE A 212 -16.84 23.33 0.21
N ALA A 213 -16.74 24.67 0.23
CA ALA A 213 -16.23 25.44 -0.89
C ALA A 213 -14.75 25.13 -1.15
N VAL A 214 -14.33 25.13 -2.41
CA VAL A 214 -12.92 25.00 -2.79
C VAL A 214 -12.51 26.25 -3.57
N PRO A 215 -12.12 27.35 -2.89
CA PRO A 215 -11.82 28.63 -3.53
C PRO A 215 -10.71 28.54 -4.57
N ALA A 216 -9.68 27.72 -4.32
CA ALA A 216 -8.56 27.51 -5.23
C ALA A 216 -8.99 26.99 -6.62
N ARG A 217 -10.17 26.36 -6.71
CA ARG A 217 -10.75 25.85 -7.96
C ARG A 217 -12.00 26.59 -8.41
N GLY A 218 -12.45 27.58 -7.63
CA GLY A 218 -13.73 28.26 -7.83
C GLY A 218 -14.95 27.33 -7.68
N TRP A 219 -14.81 26.20 -6.99
CA TRP A 219 -15.94 25.28 -6.79
C TRP A 219 -16.83 25.79 -5.66
N PRO A 220 -18.15 25.90 -5.91
CA PRO A 220 -19.10 26.42 -4.93
C PRO A 220 -19.21 25.46 -3.75
N GLY A 221 -19.60 25.99 -2.61
CA GLY A 221 -19.86 25.22 -1.40
C GLY A 221 -20.01 26.19 -0.25
N GLN A 222 -20.22 25.63 0.93
CA GLN A 222 -20.14 26.39 2.16
C GLN A 222 -18.67 26.76 2.39
N THR A 223 -18.36 28.06 2.31
CA THR A 223 -17.08 28.58 2.79
C THR A 223 -16.85 28.10 4.21
N THR A 224 -15.60 27.82 4.55
CA THR A 224 -15.01 27.30 5.81
C THR A 224 -15.33 28.11 7.07
N GLY A 225 -16.50 28.71 7.18
CA GLY A 225 -17.08 29.10 8.46
C GLY A 225 -17.68 27.87 9.12
N LEU A 226 -17.49 27.75 10.43
CA LEU A 226 -18.26 26.82 11.24
C LEU A 226 -19.76 27.04 11.03
N GLU A 227 -20.48 26.00 10.60
CA GLU A 227 -21.92 26.10 10.51
C GLU A 227 -22.57 26.12 11.91
N PRO A 228 -23.67 26.87 12.08
CA PRO A 228 -24.44 26.83 13.31
C PRO A 228 -25.11 25.46 13.44
N ARG A 229 -24.72 24.71 14.49
CA ARG A 229 -25.33 23.42 14.84
C ARG A 229 -25.70 23.41 16.31
N TRP A 230 -26.78 22.72 16.65
CA TRP A 230 -27.38 22.76 17.98
C TRP A 230 -27.55 21.35 18.55
N ASN A 231 -27.64 21.24 19.87
CA ASN A 231 -27.97 19.99 20.58
C ASN A 231 -29.32 20.07 21.31
N GLY A 232 -30.08 21.15 21.07
CA GLY A 232 -31.46 21.27 21.48
C GLY A 232 -32.25 22.33 20.72
N ALA A 233 -33.56 22.34 20.93
CA ALA A 233 -34.48 23.36 20.46
C ALA A 233 -35.61 23.56 21.47
N ILE A 234 -35.99 24.81 21.72
CA ILE A 234 -37.18 25.15 22.50
C ILE A 234 -38.31 25.44 21.52
N ALA A 235 -39.35 24.61 21.56
CA ALA A 235 -40.58 24.82 20.82
C ALA A 235 -41.63 25.43 21.76
N SER A 236 -42.06 26.66 21.49
CA SER A 236 -43.26 27.23 22.10
C SER A 236 -44.46 26.72 21.34
N VAL A 237 -45.41 26.11 22.03
CA VAL A 237 -46.60 25.47 21.46
C VAL A 237 -47.88 26.08 22.01
N THR A 238 -48.99 25.95 21.27
CA THR A 238 -50.31 26.48 21.68
C THR A 238 -50.98 25.66 22.78
N ALA A 239 -50.62 24.39 22.92
CA ALA A 239 -51.12 23.46 23.95
C ALA A 239 -50.03 22.40 24.26
N PRO A 240 -50.04 21.76 25.45
CA PRO A 240 -49.08 20.71 25.78
C PRO A 240 -49.21 19.54 24.82
N LEU A 241 -48.08 18.99 24.35
CA LEU A 241 -48.10 17.86 23.44
C LEU A 241 -48.39 16.56 24.21
N ASP A 242 -49.16 15.67 23.60
CA ASP A 242 -49.31 14.31 24.10
C ASP A 242 -48.10 13.42 23.72
N ASP A 243 -48.05 12.20 24.25
CA ASP A 243 -46.91 11.31 24.02
C ASP A 243 -46.80 10.84 22.55
N VAL A 244 -47.91 10.78 21.82
CA VAL A 244 -47.93 10.38 20.42
C VAL A 244 -47.41 11.53 19.54
N GLU A 245 -47.85 12.75 19.80
CA GLU A 245 -47.39 13.99 19.17
C GLU A 245 -45.88 14.17 19.38
N ARG A 246 -45.37 13.94 20.60
CA ARG A 246 -43.92 13.96 20.90
C ARG A 246 -43.16 12.88 20.11
N LEU A 247 -43.68 11.66 20.04
CA LEU A 247 -43.08 10.58 19.26
C LEU A 247 -43.05 10.90 17.76
N GLN A 248 -44.11 11.47 17.21
CA GLN A 248 -44.16 11.87 15.80
C GLN A 248 -43.23 13.04 15.48
N ALA A 249 -43.14 14.02 16.40
CA ALA A 249 -42.30 15.19 16.22
C ALA A 249 -40.79 14.88 16.18
N LYS A 250 -40.35 13.79 16.82
CA LYS A 250 -38.94 13.37 16.75
C LYS A 250 -38.58 12.50 15.54
N LEU A 251 -39.56 11.94 14.82
CA LEU A 251 -39.28 11.03 13.70
C LEU A 251 -38.60 11.76 12.54
N SER A 252 -37.43 11.25 12.15
CA SER A 252 -36.61 11.78 11.04
C SER A 252 -36.16 13.23 11.21
N THR A 253 -36.14 13.78 12.43
CA THR A 253 -35.64 15.13 12.70
C THR A 253 -34.23 15.14 13.30
N GLY A 254 -33.76 14.00 13.86
CA GLY A 254 -32.44 13.87 14.48
C GLY A 254 -32.41 14.20 15.98
N PHE A 255 -33.54 14.61 16.56
CA PHE A 255 -33.69 14.76 18.01
C PHE A 255 -34.01 13.41 18.67
N ALA A 256 -33.41 13.16 19.84
CA ALA A 256 -33.56 11.90 20.58
C ALA A 256 -34.77 11.91 21.52
N ALA A 257 -35.05 13.06 22.12
CA ALA A 257 -36.13 13.24 23.08
C ALA A 257 -36.80 14.61 22.90
N ILE A 258 -38.10 14.68 23.20
CA ILE A 258 -38.90 15.90 23.31
C ILE A 258 -39.65 15.80 24.63
N ARG A 259 -39.57 16.83 25.48
CA ARG A 259 -40.24 16.85 26.80
C ARG A 259 -40.76 18.24 27.15
N ALA A 260 -41.80 18.30 27.97
CA ALA A 260 -42.24 19.55 28.57
C ALA A 260 -41.16 20.13 29.50
N VAL A 261 -41.10 21.46 29.55
CA VAL A 261 -40.13 22.22 30.34
C VAL A 261 -40.85 23.31 31.11
N THR A 262 -40.39 23.58 32.33
CA THR A 262 -40.93 24.66 33.16
C THR A 262 -40.44 26.04 32.67
N PRO A 263 -41.17 27.14 32.92
CA PRO A 263 -40.69 28.48 32.56
C PRO A 263 -39.32 28.82 33.15
N TYR A 264 -39.01 28.31 34.35
CA TYR A 264 -37.70 28.48 34.98
C TYR A 264 -36.60 27.76 34.18
N GLU A 265 -36.80 26.48 33.86
CA GLU A 265 -35.85 25.72 33.02
C GLU A 265 -35.70 26.33 31.62
N THR A 266 -36.80 26.77 31.01
CA THR A 266 -36.79 27.45 29.70
C THR A 266 -35.94 28.71 29.74
N SER A 267 -36.02 29.50 30.81
CA SER A 267 -35.21 30.72 30.97
C SER A 267 -33.70 30.45 30.95
N GLU A 268 -33.24 29.24 31.33
CA GLU A 268 -31.83 28.90 31.25
C GLU A 268 -31.31 28.86 29.80
N PHE A 269 -32.17 28.46 28.86
CA PHE A 269 -31.78 28.24 27.47
C PHE A 269 -32.07 29.44 26.57
N VAL A 270 -33.12 30.21 26.87
CA VAL A 270 -33.66 31.25 25.98
C VAL A 270 -34.07 32.50 26.73
N ALA A 271 -33.84 33.66 26.10
CA ALA A 271 -34.22 34.97 26.61
C ALA A 271 -35.31 35.61 25.75
N GLY A 272 -36.28 36.26 26.40
CA GLY A 272 -37.34 37.00 25.72
C GLY A 272 -38.61 36.20 25.38
N LEU A 273 -38.76 34.99 25.91
CA LEU A 273 -40.02 34.23 25.84
C LEU A 273 -41.06 34.79 26.84
N PRO A 274 -42.34 34.87 26.45
CA PRO A 274 -43.42 35.19 27.39
C PRO A 274 -43.53 34.16 28.52
N SER A 275 -43.73 34.62 29.77
CA SER A 275 -43.81 33.74 30.94
C SER A 275 -44.99 32.76 30.92
N ALA A 276 -46.00 33.00 30.07
CA ALA A 276 -47.17 32.14 29.91
C ALA A 276 -47.05 31.12 28.76
N SER A 277 -45.89 31.04 28.09
CA SER A 277 -45.68 30.10 26.98
C SER A 277 -45.61 28.66 27.46
N ILE A 278 -46.30 27.77 26.76
CA ILE A 278 -46.16 26.32 26.94
C ILE A 278 -44.98 25.87 26.09
N THR A 279 -43.97 25.28 26.71
CA THR A 279 -42.70 24.97 26.04
C THR A 279 -42.33 23.50 26.11
N GLU A 280 -41.88 22.98 24.98
CA GLU A 280 -41.31 21.64 24.84
C GLU A 280 -39.82 21.77 24.42
N LEU A 281 -38.94 21.03 25.08
CA LEU A 281 -37.50 20.97 24.78
C LEU A 281 -37.22 19.70 23.98
N ALA A 282 -36.77 19.89 22.75
CA ALA A 282 -36.18 18.83 21.93
C ALA A 282 -34.67 18.75 22.21
N THR A 283 -34.13 17.55 22.42
CA THR A 283 -32.70 17.34 22.72
C THR A 283 -32.10 16.20 21.93
N THR A 284 -30.82 16.30 21.61
CA THR A 284 -30.00 15.20 21.09
C THR A 284 -29.23 14.50 22.23
N THR A 285 -28.75 13.27 22.03
CA THR A 285 -27.94 12.55 23.02
C THR A 285 -26.47 12.96 22.96
N THR A 286 -25.81 12.70 21.83
CA THR A 286 -24.37 12.98 21.61
C THR A 286 -24.10 13.72 20.29
N SER A 287 -25.10 13.80 19.40
CA SER A 287 -25.00 14.47 18.10
C SER A 287 -25.35 15.96 18.18
N ILE A 288 -24.91 16.71 17.18
CA ILE A 288 -25.37 18.09 16.90
C ILE A 288 -26.15 18.09 15.59
N VAL A 289 -27.26 18.83 15.56
CA VAL A 289 -28.19 18.93 14.43
C VAL A 289 -28.05 20.27 13.72
N GLY A 290 -28.24 20.27 12.40
CA GLY A 290 -28.16 21.49 11.57
C GLY A 290 -29.53 22.09 11.26
N ARG A 291 -29.57 23.09 10.38
CA ARG A 291 -30.81 23.80 9.99
C ARG A 291 -31.89 22.87 9.43
N ALA A 292 -31.53 21.86 8.65
CA ALA A 292 -32.49 20.91 8.07
C ALA A 292 -33.32 20.17 9.14
N SER A 293 -32.71 19.79 10.26
CA SER A 293 -33.38 19.19 11.40
C SER A 293 -34.35 20.14 12.09
N MET A 294 -33.98 21.42 12.20
CA MET A 294 -34.85 22.47 12.75
C MET A 294 -36.08 22.66 11.86
N THR A 295 -35.89 22.75 10.54
CA THR A 295 -36.99 22.84 9.58
C THR A 295 -37.91 21.62 9.67
N ALA A 296 -37.34 20.41 9.68
CA ALA A 296 -38.13 19.18 9.80
C ALA A 296 -38.94 19.15 11.10
N LEU A 297 -38.37 19.57 12.24
CA LEU A 297 -39.11 19.67 13.50
C LEU A 297 -40.23 20.71 13.42
N ALA A 298 -39.97 21.88 12.82
CA ALA A 298 -40.98 22.91 12.63
C ALA A 298 -42.16 22.41 11.77
N GLU A 299 -41.87 21.66 10.71
CA GLU A 299 -42.89 21.07 9.85
C GLU A 299 -43.72 20.00 10.55
N ARG A 300 -43.11 19.18 11.43
CA ARG A 300 -43.83 18.17 12.21
C ARG A 300 -44.76 18.78 13.26
N LEU A 301 -44.38 19.94 13.80
CA LEU A 301 -45.18 20.69 14.77
C LEU A 301 -46.09 21.74 14.12
N ARG A 302 -46.23 21.70 12.78
CA ARG A 302 -47.06 22.65 12.03
C ARG A 302 -48.50 22.62 12.56
N GLY A 303 -49.03 23.80 12.89
CA GLY A 303 -50.37 23.97 13.50
C GLY A 303 -50.38 23.98 15.03
N ARG A 304 -49.34 23.46 15.69
CA ARG A 304 -49.14 23.59 17.15
C ARG A 304 -48.06 24.61 17.51
N LEU A 305 -47.07 24.78 16.65
CA LEU A 305 -45.90 25.62 16.88
C LEU A 305 -46.23 27.12 16.81
N VAL A 306 -45.86 27.84 17.86
CA VAL A 306 -45.88 29.32 17.95
C VAL A 306 -44.52 29.89 17.57
N SER A 307 -43.45 29.33 18.14
CA SER A 307 -42.07 29.69 17.80
C SER A 307 -41.13 28.51 18.05
N LEU A 308 -40.04 28.45 17.29
CA LEU A 308 -38.99 27.45 17.45
C LEU A 308 -37.65 28.15 17.57
N THR A 309 -37.02 28.07 18.74
CA THR A 309 -35.73 28.69 19.00
C THR A 309 -34.67 27.61 19.16
N PRO A 310 -33.64 27.58 18.28
CA PRO A 310 -32.49 26.71 18.48
C PRO A 310 -31.75 27.06 19.78
N VAL A 311 -31.32 26.05 20.52
CA VAL A 311 -30.61 26.24 21.80
C VAL A 311 -29.40 25.34 21.92
N THR A 312 -28.44 25.76 22.73
CA THR A 312 -27.28 24.97 23.09
C THR A 312 -27.37 24.55 24.55
N ARG A 313 -27.35 23.24 24.80
CA ARG A 313 -27.23 22.67 26.14
C ARG A 313 -25.76 22.53 26.50
N ASP A 314 -25.46 22.78 27.76
CA ASP A 314 -24.13 22.58 28.36
C ASP A 314 -23.01 23.42 27.74
N LEU A 315 -23.36 24.49 27.01
CA LEU A 315 -22.40 25.47 26.52
C LEU A 315 -22.23 26.59 27.56
N SER A 316 -20.99 26.77 28.01
CA SER A 316 -20.61 27.85 28.91
C SER A 316 -19.36 28.54 28.38
N VAL A 317 -19.25 29.83 28.65
CA VAL A 317 -18.10 30.66 28.30
C VAL A 317 -17.56 31.31 29.56
N ARG A 318 -16.24 31.51 29.62
CA ARG A 318 -15.58 32.18 30.73
C ARG A 318 -15.23 33.60 30.34
N ALA A 319 -15.76 34.57 31.08
CA ALA A 319 -15.36 35.97 31.01
C ALA A 319 -14.55 36.31 32.27
N ALA A 320 -13.26 36.62 32.11
CA ALA A 320 -12.33 36.78 33.23
C ALA A 320 -12.37 35.56 34.21
N ALA A 321 -12.81 35.76 35.45
CA ALA A 321 -12.92 34.71 36.47
C ALA A 321 -14.32 34.09 36.58
N THR A 322 -15.29 34.53 35.78
CA THR A 322 -16.70 34.14 35.90
C THR A 322 -17.11 33.21 34.75
N VAL A 323 -17.77 32.10 35.08
CA VAL A 323 -18.37 31.20 34.09
C VAL A 323 -19.81 31.63 33.84
N LEU A 324 -20.16 31.78 32.57
CA LEU A 324 -21.47 32.24 32.11
C LEU A 324 -22.10 31.19 31.20
N LYS A 325 -23.38 30.91 31.42
CA LYS A 325 -24.16 30.08 30.49
C LYS A 325 -24.46 30.88 29.21
N VAL A 326 -24.50 30.19 28.07
CA VAL A 326 -24.88 30.79 26.79
C VAL A 326 -26.37 30.52 26.54
N SER A 327 -27.18 31.58 26.50
CA SER A 327 -28.61 31.53 26.19
C SER A 327 -28.90 32.18 24.84
N THR A 328 -29.93 31.75 24.14
CA THR A 328 -30.29 32.29 22.82
C THR A 328 -31.45 33.27 22.89
N ALA A 329 -31.39 34.33 22.10
CA ALA A 329 -32.51 35.26 21.96
C ALA A 329 -33.63 34.62 21.15
N VAL A 330 -34.86 34.76 21.62
CA VAL A 330 -36.05 34.30 20.89
C VAL A 330 -36.33 35.25 19.75
N GLU A 331 -36.59 34.71 18.55
CA GLU A 331 -36.87 35.51 17.36
C GLU A 331 -38.02 36.50 17.60
N GLY A 332 -37.80 37.77 17.25
CA GLY A 332 -38.77 38.85 17.46
C GLY A 332 -38.87 39.39 18.89
N SER A 333 -38.09 38.86 19.83
CA SER A 333 -37.99 39.42 21.19
C SER A 333 -37.19 40.73 21.22
N ARG A 334 -37.30 41.48 22.32
CA ARG A 334 -36.50 42.71 22.53
C ARG A 334 -34.99 42.42 22.44
N GLN A 335 -34.54 41.29 22.96
CA GLN A 335 -33.15 40.87 22.94
C GLN A 335 -32.68 40.60 21.50
N ASP A 336 -33.50 39.90 20.70
CA ASP A 336 -33.21 39.60 19.29
C ASP A 336 -33.10 40.87 18.44
N VAL A 337 -34.02 41.83 18.64
CA VAL A 337 -33.98 43.14 17.95
C VAL A 337 -32.68 43.88 18.25
N VAL A 338 -32.29 44.00 19.52
CA VAL A 338 -31.06 44.70 19.93
C VAL A 338 -29.81 44.03 19.34
N LEU A 339 -29.77 42.70 19.29
CA LEU A 339 -28.64 41.95 18.73
C LEU A 339 -28.54 42.11 17.21
N ARG A 340 -29.68 42.10 16.48
CA ARG A 340 -29.70 42.25 15.01
C ARG A 340 -29.40 43.68 14.55
N GLU A 341 -29.74 44.69 15.36
CA GLU A 341 -29.43 46.11 15.07
C GLU A 341 -27.92 46.40 15.07
N ALA A 342 -27.11 45.56 15.71
CA ALA A 342 -25.67 45.74 15.83
C ALA A 342 -24.90 45.61 14.49
N LYS A 343 -25.53 45.14 13.41
CA LYS A 343 -24.93 44.95 12.06
C LYS A 343 -23.60 44.19 12.04
N THR A 344 -23.36 43.28 12.99
CA THR A 344 -22.22 42.35 12.98
C THR A 344 -22.59 41.07 12.25
N ASP A 345 -21.69 40.55 11.40
CA ASP A 345 -21.86 39.19 10.87
C ASP A 345 -21.70 38.18 12.03
N PRO A 346 -22.69 37.31 12.31
CA PRO A 346 -22.57 36.28 13.35
C PRO A 346 -21.39 35.32 13.16
N LEU A 347 -20.81 35.28 11.95
CA LEU A 347 -19.71 34.40 11.56
C LEU A 347 -18.34 35.08 11.55
N GLU A 348 -18.27 36.39 11.84
CA GLU A 348 -17.02 37.15 11.90
C GLU A 348 -16.86 37.82 13.28
N ILE A 349 -15.63 37.80 13.79
CA ILE A 349 -15.28 38.36 15.09
C ILE A 349 -14.86 39.83 14.88
N PRO A 350 -15.32 40.76 15.74
CA PRO A 350 -16.13 40.55 16.93
C PRO A 350 -17.64 40.49 16.67
N PHE A 351 -18.34 39.60 17.38
CA PHE A 351 -19.79 39.46 17.30
C PHE A 351 -20.53 40.21 18.41
N ALA A 352 -21.82 40.51 18.22
CA ALA A 352 -22.65 41.18 19.23
C ALA A 352 -23.24 40.20 20.27
N LEU A 353 -23.23 40.59 21.54
CA LEU A 353 -23.89 39.86 22.63
C LEU A 353 -24.52 40.78 23.69
N LEU A 354 -25.41 40.23 24.53
CA LEU A 354 -25.84 40.85 25.78
C LEU A 354 -25.13 40.18 26.96
N ALA A 355 -24.56 40.98 27.86
CA ALA A 355 -23.81 40.50 29.03
C ALA A 355 -24.38 41.04 30.35
N PRO A 356 -24.13 40.37 31.49
CA PRO A 356 -24.56 40.89 32.78
C PRO A 356 -23.84 42.20 33.08
N ALA A 357 -24.58 43.20 33.59
CA ALA A 357 -24.03 44.52 33.89
C ALA A 357 -22.83 44.49 34.88
N ALA A 358 -22.74 43.43 35.69
CA ALA A 358 -21.62 43.19 36.61
C ALA A 358 -20.30 42.81 35.90
N ILE A 359 -20.37 42.38 34.64
CA ILE A 359 -19.23 41.83 33.88
C ILE A 359 -18.73 42.83 32.87
N ALA A 360 -19.64 43.42 32.08
CA ALA A 360 -19.28 44.40 31.06
C ALA A 360 -20.43 45.36 30.77
N ARG A 361 -20.09 46.60 30.43
CA ARG A 361 -21.05 47.64 30.04
C ARG A 361 -21.23 47.67 28.53
N ARG A 362 -22.37 48.21 28.09
CA ARG A 362 -22.66 48.44 26.66
C ARG A 362 -21.53 49.23 25.99
N GLY A 363 -21.08 48.76 24.84
CA GLY A 363 -19.99 49.34 24.04
C GLY A 363 -18.60 48.78 24.35
N ASN A 364 -18.45 47.96 25.41
CA ASN A 364 -17.17 47.33 25.72
C ASN A 364 -16.93 46.10 24.84
N ASP A 365 -15.66 45.87 24.51
CA ASP A 365 -15.19 44.56 24.03
C ASP A 365 -15.04 43.60 25.23
N LEU A 366 -15.49 42.37 25.04
CA LEU A 366 -15.50 41.30 26.04
C LEU A 366 -14.81 40.06 25.46
N ALA A 367 -13.69 39.68 26.06
CA ALA A 367 -13.02 38.42 25.76
C ALA A 367 -13.75 37.25 26.45
N LEU A 368 -14.17 36.28 25.64
CA LEU A 368 -14.83 35.04 26.08
C LEU A 368 -13.91 33.85 25.80
N SER A 369 -13.58 33.09 26.83
CA SER A 369 -12.84 31.83 26.71
C SER A 369 -13.82 30.66 26.68
N LEU A 370 -13.76 29.87 25.61
CA LEU A 370 -14.48 28.60 25.50
C LEU A 370 -13.76 27.50 26.32
N PRO A 371 -14.45 26.42 26.73
CA PRO A 371 -13.86 25.37 27.56
C PRO A 371 -12.60 24.71 26.98
N HIS A 372 -12.51 24.52 25.66
CA HIS A 372 -11.30 24.04 24.98
C HIS A 372 -10.14 25.07 24.92
N GLY A 373 -10.31 26.27 25.46
CA GLY A 373 -9.26 27.28 25.63
C GLY A 373 -9.25 28.39 24.57
N LEU A 374 -10.08 28.30 23.52
CA LEU A 374 -10.17 29.35 22.50
C LEU A 374 -10.73 30.64 23.10
N VAL A 375 -10.09 31.78 22.81
CA VAL A 375 -10.55 33.11 23.23
C VAL A 375 -11.14 33.82 22.02
N VAL A 376 -12.38 34.28 22.14
CA VAL A 376 -13.10 35.06 21.13
C VAL A 376 -13.51 36.41 21.70
N HIS A 377 -13.50 37.44 20.85
CA HIS A 377 -13.87 38.81 21.23
C HIS A 377 -15.31 39.12 20.81
N ALA A 378 -16.02 39.87 21.65
CA ALA A 378 -17.43 40.18 21.44
C ALA A 378 -17.78 41.58 21.92
N ILE A 379 -18.65 42.28 21.16
CA ILE A 379 -19.14 43.61 21.50
C ILE A 379 -20.40 43.48 22.34
N VAL A 380 -20.38 44.08 23.53
CA VAL A 380 -21.55 44.11 24.41
C VAL A 380 -22.54 45.17 23.92
N VAL A 381 -23.70 44.77 23.42
CA VAL A 381 -24.70 45.68 22.84
C VAL A 381 -25.87 45.98 23.77
N GLY A 382 -25.95 45.28 24.90
CA GLY A 382 -26.93 45.51 25.96
C GLY A 382 -26.73 44.58 27.15
N GLU A 383 -27.68 44.63 28.09
CA GLU A 383 -27.60 43.90 29.35
C GLU A 383 -28.39 42.59 29.32
N SER A 384 -27.84 41.55 29.96
CA SER A 384 -28.50 40.27 30.19
C SER A 384 -28.72 40.01 31.69
N GLU A 385 -29.50 38.97 31.98
CA GLU A 385 -29.73 38.49 33.34
C GLU A 385 -28.42 37.99 34.00
N PRO A 386 -28.32 37.99 35.33
CA PRO A 386 -27.13 37.51 36.04
C PRO A 386 -26.74 36.08 35.64
N GLY A 387 -25.44 35.85 35.46
CA GLY A 387 -24.87 34.51 35.21
C GLY A 387 -24.98 33.97 33.78
N ARG A 388 -25.51 34.75 32.83
CA ARG A 388 -25.67 34.30 31.43
C ARG A 388 -25.34 35.38 30.41
N VAL A 389 -24.86 34.97 29.25
CA VAL A 389 -24.77 35.83 28.05
C VAL A 389 -25.89 35.46 27.09
N VAL A 390 -26.48 36.45 26.44
CA VAL A 390 -27.52 36.22 25.43
C VAL A 390 -26.97 36.55 24.06
N VAL A 391 -27.08 35.59 23.15
CA VAL A 391 -26.58 35.68 21.77
C VAL A 391 -27.67 35.31 20.77
N LEU A 392 -27.44 35.59 19.50
CA LEU A 392 -28.29 35.08 18.43
C LEU A 392 -28.23 33.54 18.36
N PRO A 393 -29.32 32.85 17.97
CA PRO A 393 -29.33 31.39 17.86
C PRO A 393 -28.22 30.84 16.96
N GLU A 394 -27.92 31.53 15.86
CA GLU A 394 -26.87 31.18 14.90
C GLU A 394 -25.50 31.21 15.59
N LEU A 395 -25.20 32.28 16.32
CA LEU A 395 -23.93 32.43 17.04
C LEU A 395 -23.76 31.36 18.11
N ALA A 396 -24.80 31.05 18.90
CA ALA A 396 -24.73 29.96 19.87
C ALA A 396 -24.39 28.62 19.19
N GLY A 397 -24.99 28.34 18.04
CA GLY A 397 -24.71 27.15 17.26
C GLY A 397 -23.27 27.11 16.73
N VAL A 398 -22.73 28.25 16.30
CA VAL A 398 -21.33 28.37 15.84
C VAL A 398 -20.36 28.13 16.99
N LEU A 399 -20.60 28.73 18.15
CA LEU A 399 -19.77 28.54 19.36
C LEU A 399 -19.79 27.08 19.83
N LEU A 400 -20.95 26.41 19.79
CA LEU A 400 -21.04 24.98 20.10
C LEU A 400 -20.28 24.13 19.07
N SER A 401 -20.43 24.42 17.78
CA SER A 401 -19.65 23.74 16.73
C SER A 401 -18.14 23.96 16.90
N ALA A 402 -17.72 25.16 17.31
CA ALA A 402 -16.33 25.53 17.55
C ALA A 402 -15.74 24.69 18.71
N GLU A 403 -16.44 24.66 19.85
CA GLU A 403 -16.08 23.82 21.00
C GLU A 403 -16.01 22.33 20.64
N ARG A 404 -16.98 21.82 19.86
CA ARG A 404 -17.03 20.40 19.49
C ARG A 404 -15.95 19.99 18.48
N SER A 405 -15.52 20.92 17.62
CA SER A 405 -14.48 20.68 16.63
C SER A 405 -13.09 21.11 17.09
N GLY A 406 -12.97 21.72 18.26
CA GLY A 406 -11.71 22.24 18.78
C GLY A 406 -11.17 23.45 18.02
N ALA A 407 -12.04 24.21 17.33
CA ALA A 407 -11.70 25.27 16.37
C ALA A 407 -10.61 26.28 16.81
N LEU A 408 -9.91 26.85 15.84
CA LEU A 408 -8.94 27.92 16.03
C LEU A 408 -9.44 29.24 15.42
N LEU A 409 -8.87 30.34 15.89
CA LEU A 409 -9.12 31.67 15.34
C LEU A 409 -8.06 31.97 14.27
N GLU A 410 -8.49 32.12 13.02
CA GLU A 410 -7.64 32.52 11.90
C GLU A 410 -8.11 33.90 11.39
N GLY A 411 -7.35 34.95 11.71
CA GLY A 411 -7.82 36.33 11.55
C GLY A 411 -9.07 36.58 12.38
N ASP A 412 -10.16 36.97 11.72
CA ASP A 412 -11.46 37.26 12.34
C ASP A 412 -12.47 36.10 12.20
N ARG A 413 -12.03 34.90 11.77
CA ARG A 413 -12.92 33.76 11.51
C ARG A 413 -12.56 32.54 12.35
N LEU A 414 -13.60 31.84 12.78
CA LEU A 414 -13.46 30.54 13.44
C LEU A 414 -13.33 29.44 12.39
N VAL A 415 -12.23 28.68 12.45
CA VAL A 415 -11.92 27.59 11.53
C VAL A 415 -11.83 26.28 12.33
N PRO A 416 -12.52 25.20 11.93
CA PRO A 416 -12.53 23.95 12.69
C PRO A 416 -11.13 23.33 12.75
N THR A 417 -10.75 22.82 13.92
CA THR A 417 -9.45 22.18 14.14
C THR A 417 -9.58 20.70 13.89
N GLY A 418 -9.42 20.36 12.63
CA GLY A 418 -9.31 19.00 12.16
C GLY A 418 -8.91 19.10 10.71
N GLY A 419 -7.66 18.79 10.41
CA GLY A 419 -7.23 18.59 9.04
C GLY A 419 -8.14 17.56 8.34
N PRO A 420 -8.09 17.49 7.00
CA PRO A 420 -8.88 16.51 6.26
C PRO A 420 -8.66 15.11 6.84
N LYS A 421 -9.76 14.45 7.27
CA LYS A 421 -9.71 13.06 7.73
C LYS A 421 -9.59 12.14 6.53
N TYR A 422 -8.65 11.21 6.60
CA TYR A 422 -8.45 10.18 5.59
C TYR A 422 -9.13 8.88 6.02
N TYR A 423 -9.47 8.04 5.06
CA TYR A 423 -10.17 6.77 5.30
C TYR A 423 -9.38 5.57 4.79
N GLY A 424 -8.12 5.79 4.42
CA GLY A 424 -7.16 4.78 4.05
C GLY A 424 -5.82 5.41 3.69
N PHE A 425 -4.91 4.58 3.21
CA PHE A 425 -3.64 5.01 2.64
C PHE A 425 -3.15 3.95 1.64
N ARG A 426 -2.26 4.37 0.74
CA ARG A 426 -1.43 3.47 -0.06
C ARG A 426 -0.04 3.46 0.54
N LEU A 427 0.37 2.32 1.08
CA LEU A 427 1.67 2.12 1.73
C LEU A 427 2.51 1.14 0.90
N TYR A 428 3.76 1.48 0.65
CA TYR A 428 4.72 0.58 0.00
C TYR A 428 5.98 0.40 0.86
N ALA A 429 6.31 -0.85 1.12
CA ALA A 429 7.59 -1.24 1.69
C ALA A 429 8.73 -0.99 0.70
N ARG A 430 9.93 -0.73 1.21
CA ARG A 430 11.13 -0.45 0.42
C ARG A 430 11.56 -1.66 -0.39
N THR A 431 11.65 -2.82 0.25
CA THR A 431 11.90 -4.10 -0.43
C THR A 431 10.81 -5.12 -0.09
N VAL A 432 10.82 -6.27 -0.79
CA VAL A 432 9.88 -7.37 -0.53
C VAL A 432 10.12 -7.97 0.85
N GLU A 433 11.35 -7.96 1.33
CA GLU A 433 11.75 -8.45 2.64
C GLU A 433 11.22 -7.55 3.77
N ASP A 434 11.10 -6.25 3.51
CA ASP A 434 10.58 -5.26 4.48
C ASP A 434 9.05 -5.37 4.67
N VAL A 435 8.33 -6.09 3.81
CA VAL A 435 6.86 -6.22 3.89
C VAL A 435 6.41 -6.85 5.21
N ALA A 436 7.05 -7.94 5.64
CA ALA A 436 6.67 -8.63 6.88
C ALA A 436 7.00 -7.79 8.14
N PRO A 437 8.21 -7.21 8.30
CA PRO A 437 8.51 -6.29 9.39
C PRO A 437 7.56 -5.07 9.46
N VAL A 438 7.22 -4.47 8.30
CA VAL A 438 6.29 -3.34 8.24
C VAL A 438 4.87 -3.79 8.62
N PHE A 439 4.43 -4.96 8.17
CA PHE A 439 3.14 -5.55 8.56
C PHE A 439 3.04 -5.71 10.09
N ASP A 440 4.05 -6.32 10.73
CA ASP A 440 4.08 -6.52 12.18
C ASP A 440 4.12 -5.18 12.96
N ALA A 441 4.84 -4.18 12.42
CA ALA A 441 4.89 -2.85 13.01
C ALA A 441 3.52 -2.15 12.93
N MET A 442 2.79 -2.31 11.83
CA MET A 442 1.45 -1.76 11.66
C MET A 442 0.44 -2.42 12.61
N GLU A 443 0.50 -3.74 12.80
CA GLU A 443 -0.35 -4.43 13.79
C GLU A 443 -0.07 -3.94 15.22
N LYS A 444 1.20 -3.71 15.59
CA LYS A 444 1.56 -3.17 16.90
C LYS A 444 1.05 -1.75 17.14
N LEU A 445 0.92 -0.95 16.08
CA LEU A 445 0.29 0.37 16.14
C LEU A 445 -1.25 0.30 16.19
N GLY A 446 -1.82 -0.90 16.07
CA GLY A 446 -3.27 -1.11 16.06
C GLY A 446 -3.93 -0.88 14.71
N TYR A 447 -3.17 -0.98 13.60
CA TYR A 447 -3.72 -0.92 12.25
C TYR A 447 -3.79 -2.32 11.63
N SER A 448 -5.00 -2.77 11.29
CA SER A 448 -5.20 -4.01 10.54
C SER A 448 -4.95 -3.79 9.06
N VAL A 449 -3.84 -4.31 8.54
CA VAL A 449 -3.44 -4.22 7.14
C VAL A 449 -3.50 -5.59 6.44
N LEU A 450 -3.73 -5.59 5.13
CA LEU A 450 -3.61 -6.75 4.25
C LEU A 450 -2.35 -6.56 3.39
N ALA A 451 -1.45 -7.52 3.47
CA ALA A 451 -0.32 -7.65 2.54
C ALA A 451 -0.61 -8.79 1.55
N ARG A 452 -0.15 -8.68 0.29
CA ARG A 452 -0.18 -9.80 -0.69
C ARG A 452 0.85 -10.89 -0.35
N THR A 453 0.86 -11.38 0.89
CA THR A 453 1.84 -12.34 1.44
C THR A 453 1.79 -13.72 0.78
N GLN A 454 0.64 -14.14 0.27
CA GLN A 454 0.48 -15.47 -0.36
C GLN A 454 1.29 -15.68 -1.65
N ALA A 455 1.70 -14.60 -2.34
CA ALA A 455 2.55 -14.71 -3.52
C ALA A 455 4.02 -14.97 -3.17
N ILE A 456 4.48 -14.45 -2.03
CA ILE A 456 5.89 -14.50 -1.60
C ILE A 456 6.22 -15.88 -0.99
N GLU A 457 5.31 -16.43 -0.17
CA GLU A 457 5.48 -17.74 0.46
C GLU A 457 5.58 -18.88 -0.57
N ARG A 458 4.80 -18.81 -1.66
CA ARG A 458 4.83 -19.80 -2.75
C ARG A 458 6.18 -19.85 -3.48
N VAL A 459 6.85 -18.72 -3.64
CA VAL A 459 8.19 -18.67 -4.28
C VAL A 459 9.26 -19.30 -3.38
N GLN A 460 9.17 -19.12 -2.06
CA GLN A 460 10.08 -19.77 -1.12
C GLN A 460 9.89 -21.29 -1.10
N ILE A 461 8.64 -21.77 -1.07
CA ILE A 461 8.33 -23.22 -1.11
C ILE A 461 8.86 -23.85 -2.41
N LEU A 462 8.64 -23.19 -3.55
CA LEU A 462 9.14 -23.65 -4.85
C LEU A 462 10.67 -23.76 -4.88
N ARG A 463 11.38 -22.75 -4.34
CA ARG A 463 12.85 -22.75 -4.27
C ARG A 463 13.39 -23.89 -3.40
N SER A 464 12.74 -24.15 -2.27
CA SER A 464 13.09 -25.28 -1.39
C SER A 464 12.88 -26.63 -2.09
N ALA A 465 11.73 -26.81 -2.74
CA ALA A 465 11.42 -28.03 -3.48
C ALA A 465 12.40 -28.30 -4.64
N LEU A 466 12.76 -27.27 -5.42
CA LEU A 466 13.78 -27.42 -6.47
C LEU A 466 15.16 -27.75 -5.92
N ASN A 467 15.54 -27.20 -4.77
CA ASN A 467 16.81 -27.53 -4.11
C ASN A 467 16.84 -29.00 -3.65
N LEU A 468 15.75 -29.50 -3.07
CA LEU A 468 15.63 -30.90 -2.67
C LEU A 468 15.74 -31.84 -3.88
N LEU A 469 15.02 -31.53 -4.97
CA LEU A 469 15.05 -32.32 -6.20
C LEU A 469 16.47 -32.39 -6.79
N LEU A 470 17.15 -31.25 -6.89
CA LEU A 470 18.54 -31.20 -7.36
C LEU A 470 19.49 -31.99 -6.46
N ALA A 471 19.30 -31.95 -5.14
CA ALA A 471 20.11 -32.73 -4.21
C ALA A 471 19.92 -34.24 -4.42
N ILE A 472 18.69 -34.69 -4.65
CA ILE A 472 18.37 -36.10 -4.94
C ILE A 472 19.02 -36.54 -6.26
N VAL A 473 18.76 -35.82 -7.35
CA VAL A 473 19.31 -36.17 -8.68
C VAL A 473 20.84 -36.08 -8.69
N GLY A 474 21.40 -35.07 -8.04
CA GLY A 474 22.84 -34.92 -7.87
C GLY A 474 23.46 -36.11 -7.12
N SER A 475 22.83 -36.56 -6.04
CA SER A 475 23.30 -37.72 -5.26
C SER A 475 23.28 -39.01 -6.09
N VAL A 476 22.18 -39.27 -6.81
CA VAL A 476 22.05 -40.44 -7.70
C VAL A 476 23.12 -40.43 -8.79
N ALA A 477 23.42 -39.26 -9.36
CA ALA A 477 24.44 -39.12 -10.38
C ALA A 477 25.87 -39.31 -9.87
N VAL A 478 26.19 -38.87 -8.65
CA VAL A 478 27.49 -39.14 -8.03
C VAL A 478 27.67 -40.64 -7.80
N ILE A 479 26.64 -41.32 -7.30
CA ILE A 479 26.63 -42.78 -7.10
C ILE A 479 26.74 -43.52 -8.45
N GLY A 480 25.97 -43.12 -9.46
CA GLY A 480 26.04 -43.72 -10.80
C GLY A 480 27.39 -43.45 -11.49
N GLY A 481 27.91 -42.23 -11.38
CA GLY A 481 29.19 -41.83 -11.95
C GLY A 481 30.37 -42.58 -11.32
N THR A 482 30.38 -42.74 -9.99
CA THR A 482 31.38 -43.57 -9.30
C THR A 482 31.34 -45.03 -9.76
N ALA A 483 30.15 -45.63 -9.89
CA ALA A 483 30.00 -47.00 -10.36
C ALA A 483 30.48 -47.19 -11.81
N LEU A 484 30.16 -46.24 -12.71
CA LEU A 484 30.62 -46.25 -14.09
C LEU A 484 32.14 -46.13 -14.20
N LEU A 485 32.74 -45.19 -13.45
CA LEU A 485 34.19 -45.04 -13.39
C LEU A 485 34.87 -46.30 -12.84
N LEU A 486 34.33 -46.89 -11.77
CA LEU A 486 34.85 -48.12 -11.19
C LEU A 486 34.80 -49.28 -12.18
N SER A 487 33.68 -49.45 -12.91
CA SER A 487 33.53 -50.46 -13.96
C SER A 487 34.56 -50.27 -15.07
N ASN A 488 34.73 -49.03 -15.55
CA ASN A 488 35.66 -48.73 -16.63
C ASN A 488 37.14 -48.93 -16.20
N PHE A 489 37.51 -48.55 -14.98
CA PHE A 489 38.85 -48.79 -14.46
C PHE A 489 39.13 -50.27 -14.18
N TYR A 490 38.13 -51.01 -13.69
CA TYR A 490 38.24 -52.45 -13.50
C TYR A 490 38.53 -53.16 -14.84
N ALA A 491 37.78 -52.82 -15.88
CA ALA A 491 38.01 -53.35 -17.23
C ALA A 491 39.38 -52.96 -17.79
N ALA A 492 39.80 -51.70 -17.63
CA ALA A 492 41.11 -51.22 -18.09
C ALA A 492 42.27 -51.93 -17.38
N THR A 493 42.14 -52.20 -16.08
CA THR A 493 43.16 -52.89 -15.29
C THR A 493 43.33 -54.33 -15.76
N LEU A 494 42.23 -55.07 -15.94
CA LEU A 494 42.25 -56.45 -16.41
C LEU A 494 42.87 -56.58 -17.81
N ARG A 495 42.62 -55.61 -18.69
CA ARG A 495 43.18 -55.60 -20.04
C ARG A 495 44.69 -55.34 -20.07
N LYS A 496 45.19 -54.51 -19.16
CA LYS A 496 46.61 -54.08 -19.11
C LYS A 496 47.49 -54.94 -18.20
N THR A 497 46.90 -55.90 -17.49
CA THR A 497 47.60 -56.90 -16.67
C THR A 497 48.86 -57.51 -17.33
N PRO A 498 48.83 -58.00 -18.59
CA PRO A 498 50.01 -58.59 -19.23
C PRO A 498 51.10 -57.56 -19.55
N GLU A 499 50.73 -56.36 -20.01
CA GLU A 499 51.67 -55.27 -20.31
C GLU A 499 52.36 -54.76 -19.04
N PHE A 500 51.61 -54.66 -17.94
CA PHE A 500 52.14 -54.29 -16.63
C PHE A 500 53.07 -55.36 -16.05
N ALA A 501 52.83 -56.64 -16.32
CA ALA A 501 53.74 -57.71 -15.92
C ALA A 501 55.12 -57.59 -16.60
N VAL A 502 55.14 -57.28 -17.89
CA VAL A 502 56.39 -57.03 -18.64
C VAL A 502 57.13 -55.80 -18.12
N LEU A 503 56.41 -54.70 -17.85
CA LEU A 503 56.99 -53.49 -17.27
C LEU A 503 57.55 -53.70 -15.86
N ALA A 504 56.89 -54.52 -15.05
CA ALA A 504 57.37 -54.91 -13.72
C ALA A 504 58.67 -55.74 -13.80
N LEU A 505 58.80 -56.62 -14.79
CA LEU A 505 60.03 -57.39 -15.05
C LEU A 505 61.20 -56.51 -15.50
N LEU A 506 60.93 -55.40 -16.20
CA LEU A 506 61.91 -54.39 -16.59
C LEU A 506 62.35 -53.47 -15.43
N GLY A 507 61.88 -53.74 -14.20
CA GLY A 507 62.34 -53.07 -12.98
C GLY A 507 61.45 -51.91 -12.49
N LEU A 508 60.27 -51.69 -13.06
CA LEU A 508 59.32 -50.71 -12.52
C LEU A 508 58.74 -51.17 -11.19
N ARG A 509 58.65 -50.27 -10.22
CA ARG A 509 58.06 -50.56 -8.90
C ARG A 509 56.54 -50.60 -9.01
N ARG A 510 55.89 -51.47 -8.22
CA ARG A 510 54.41 -51.56 -8.16
C ARG A 510 53.73 -50.21 -7.85
N ARG A 511 54.42 -49.31 -7.13
CA ARG A 511 53.94 -47.95 -6.84
C ARG A 511 53.88 -47.07 -8.08
N ASP A 512 54.80 -47.24 -9.02
CA ASP A 512 54.86 -46.43 -10.25
C ASP A 512 53.71 -46.80 -11.20
N LEU A 513 53.34 -48.09 -11.25
CA LEU A 513 52.17 -48.57 -11.99
C LEU A 513 50.85 -48.04 -11.41
N ALA A 514 50.74 -47.96 -10.07
CA ALA A 514 49.59 -47.36 -9.41
C ALA A 514 49.46 -45.85 -9.70
N ILE A 515 50.57 -45.12 -9.74
CA ILE A 515 50.58 -43.68 -10.08
C ILE A 515 50.10 -43.44 -11.51
N ILE A 516 50.46 -44.30 -12.47
CA ILE A 516 49.99 -44.21 -13.86
C ILE A 516 48.46 -44.24 -13.92
N GLN A 517 47.83 -45.18 -13.21
CA GLN A 517 46.37 -45.33 -13.16
C GLN A 517 45.68 -44.11 -12.52
N VAL A 518 46.25 -43.58 -11.43
CA VAL A 518 45.72 -42.38 -10.75
C VAL A 518 45.80 -41.15 -11.64
N VAL A 519 46.89 -40.98 -12.38
CA VAL A 519 47.01 -39.85 -13.32
C VAL A 519 46.00 -39.98 -14.47
N GLN A 520 45.74 -41.19 -14.97
CA GLN A 520 44.74 -41.42 -16.02
C GLN A 520 43.31 -41.17 -15.56
N SER A 521 42.95 -41.60 -14.35
CA SER A 521 41.62 -41.39 -13.80
C SER A 521 41.31 -39.91 -13.59
N ILE A 522 42.29 -39.15 -13.08
CA ILE A 522 42.20 -37.69 -12.95
C ILE A 522 42.07 -37.04 -14.34
N ALA A 523 42.87 -37.44 -15.32
CA ALA A 523 42.80 -36.88 -16.67
C ALA A 523 41.44 -37.12 -17.34
N LEU A 524 40.86 -38.32 -17.19
CA LEU A 524 39.53 -38.65 -17.69
C LEU A 524 38.43 -37.89 -16.94
N ALA A 525 38.55 -37.72 -15.63
CA ALA A 525 37.59 -36.96 -14.83
C ALA A 525 37.57 -35.48 -15.21
N VAL A 526 38.75 -34.87 -15.37
CA VAL A 526 38.90 -33.47 -15.81
C VAL A 526 38.38 -33.31 -17.24
N GLY A 527 38.79 -34.18 -18.16
CA GLY A 527 38.34 -34.14 -19.55
C GLY A 527 36.82 -34.31 -19.67
N GLY A 528 36.25 -35.29 -18.96
CA GLY A 528 34.82 -35.58 -18.99
C GLY A 528 34.00 -34.44 -18.40
N SER A 529 34.49 -33.81 -17.33
CA SER A 529 33.86 -32.63 -16.72
C SER A 529 33.89 -31.41 -17.65
N LEU A 530 34.99 -31.21 -18.38
CA LEU A 530 35.09 -30.13 -19.37
C LEU A 530 34.10 -30.33 -20.52
N ILE A 531 33.96 -31.56 -21.01
CA ILE A 531 32.96 -31.89 -22.05
C ILE A 531 31.55 -31.70 -21.50
N ALA A 532 31.27 -32.17 -20.28
CA ALA A 532 29.97 -31.98 -19.62
C ALA A 532 29.61 -30.48 -19.53
N ALA A 533 30.56 -29.64 -19.11
CA ALA A 533 30.39 -28.19 -19.03
C ALA A 533 30.16 -27.58 -20.41
N GLY A 534 30.93 -27.97 -21.43
CA GLY A 534 30.75 -27.52 -22.80
C GLY A 534 29.37 -27.87 -23.37
N VAL A 535 28.94 -29.11 -23.19
CA VAL A 535 27.60 -29.58 -23.60
C VAL A 535 26.51 -28.82 -22.84
N GLY A 536 26.66 -28.65 -21.52
CA GLY A 536 25.72 -27.89 -20.70
C GLY A 536 25.60 -26.42 -21.13
N LEU A 537 26.71 -25.77 -21.47
CA LEU A 537 26.73 -24.40 -22.01
C LEU A 537 26.04 -24.31 -23.38
N LEU A 538 26.36 -25.22 -24.30
CA LEU A 538 25.73 -25.27 -25.61
C LEU A 538 24.22 -25.50 -25.51
N ALA A 539 23.79 -26.45 -24.66
CA ALA A 539 22.39 -26.71 -24.38
C ALA A 539 21.69 -25.47 -23.79
N SER A 540 22.34 -24.77 -22.86
CA SER A 540 21.80 -23.54 -22.26
C SER A 540 21.62 -22.42 -23.28
N ILE A 541 22.59 -22.23 -24.19
CA ILE A 541 22.51 -21.24 -25.27
C ILE A 541 21.38 -21.60 -26.25
N ALA A 542 21.30 -22.87 -26.65
CA ALA A 542 20.26 -23.36 -27.56
C ALA A 542 18.86 -23.17 -26.96
N ALA A 543 18.67 -23.57 -25.70
CA ALA A 543 17.42 -23.41 -24.99
C ALA A 543 17.00 -21.93 -24.86
N ASN A 544 17.92 -21.03 -24.47
CA ASN A 544 17.63 -19.60 -24.39
C ASN A 544 17.24 -19.01 -25.76
N ARG A 545 17.90 -19.42 -26.85
CA ARG A 545 17.54 -18.97 -28.21
C ARG A 545 16.17 -19.44 -28.64
N ILE A 546 15.85 -20.72 -28.40
CA ILE A 546 14.53 -21.28 -28.71
C ILE A 546 13.46 -20.54 -27.92
N THR A 547 13.65 -20.36 -26.61
CA THR A 547 12.62 -19.72 -25.77
C THR A 547 12.40 -18.25 -26.14
N ASN A 548 13.46 -17.50 -26.43
CA ASN A 548 13.34 -16.11 -26.89
C ASN A 548 12.60 -15.99 -28.23
N ALA A 549 12.80 -16.96 -29.14
CA ALA A 549 12.11 -16.97 -30.43
C ALA A 549 10.61 -17.32 -30.31
N PHE A 550 10.23 -18.15 -29.34
CA PHE A 550 8.84 -18.61 -29.16
C PHE A 550 8.00 -17.75 -28.20
N MET A 551 8.58 -17.20 -27.13
CA MET A 551 7.82 -16.56 -26.04
C MET A 551 7.88 -15.02 -26.01
N ALA A 552 8.57 -14.36 -26.95
CA ALA A 552 8.70 -12.89 -26.98
C ALA A 552 9.01 -12.27 -25.61
N LEU A 553 9.87 -12.94 -24.82
CA LEU A 553 10.30 -12.47 -23.50
C LEU A 553 11.04 -11.13 -23.64
N GLU A 554 10.78 -10.18 -22.72
CA GLU A 554 11.45 -8.88 -22.70
C GLU A 554 12.98 -9.03 -22.63
N ALA A 555 13.69 -8.09 -23.25
CA ALA A 555 15.14 -8.07 -23.36
C ALA A 555 15.83 -8.14 -21.98
N GLY A 556 16.21 -9.35 -21.55
CA GLY A 556 16.96 -9.58 -20.31
C GLY A 556 16.46 -10.72 -19.43
N GLU A 557 15.31 -11.34 -19.73
CA GLU A 557 14.89 -12.58 -19.06
C GLU A 557 15.57 -13.79 -19.71
N ARG A 558 16.37 -14.52 -18.93
CA ARG A 558 17.03 -15.76 -19.36
C ARG A 558 16.33 -16.92 -18.67
N THR A 559 15.77 -17.85 -19.45
CA THR A 559 15.09 -19.04 -18.90
C THR A 559 16.08 -20.01 -18.28
N ILE A 560 17.30 -20.07 -18.82
CA ILE A 560 18.43 -20.80 -18.24
C ILE A 560 19.54 -19.79 -17.94
N ALA A 561 19.81 -19.56 -16.66
CA ALA A 561 20.97 -18.78 -16.26
C ALA A 561 22.23 -19.58 -16.62
N LEU A 562 23.28 -18.89 -17.09
CA LEU A 562 24.60 -19.50 -17.21
C LEU A 562 24.95 -20.07 -15.82
N PRO A 563 25.25 -21.38 -15.72
CA PRO A 563 25.51 -22.00 -14.43
C PRO A 563 26.61 -21.21 -13.73
N SER A 564 26.35 -20.78 -12.50
CA SER A 564 27.32 -20.04 -11.71
C SER A 564 28.64 -20.82 -11.63
N ALA A 565 29.78 -20.12 -11.52
CA ALA A 565 31.08 -20.78 -11.35
C ALA A 565 31.07 -21.77 -10.17
N ALA A 566 30.21 -21.55 -9.16
CA ALA A 566 30.01 -22.45 -8.05
C ALA A 566 29.36 -23.79 -8.46
N THR A 567 28.35 -23.79 -9.33
CA THR A 567 27.67 -25.03 -9.77
C THR A 567 28.56 -25.88 -10.67
N ILE A 568 29.38 -25.23 -11.51
CA ILE A 568 30.44 -25.90 -12.27
C ILE A 568 31.52 -26.44 -11.32
N GLY A 569 31.90 -25.66 -10.29
CA GLY A 569 32.85 -26.09 -9.27
C GLY A 569 32.37 -27.31 -8.48
N VAL A 570 31.10 -27.37 -8.10
CA VAL A 570 30.52 -28.51 -7.37
C VAL A 570 30.49 -29.78 -8.23
N THR A 571 30.11 -29.68 -9.50
CA THR A 571 30.13 -30.86 -10.40
C THR A 571 31.55 -31.33 -10.68
N MET A 572 32.51 -30.42 -10.83
CA MET A 572 33.93 -30.75 -10.94
C MET A 572 34.50 -31.36 -9.66
N ALA A 573 34.10 -30.88 -8.48
CA ALA A 573 34.51 -31.45 -7.21
C ALA A 573 33.92 -32.85 -7.01
N ALA A 574 32.66 -33.06 -7.38
CA ALA A 574 31.98 -34.35 -7.28
C ALA A 574 32.55 -35.39 -8.26
N SER A 575 32.92 -34.98 -9.47
CA SER A 575 33.62 -35.87 -10.42
C SER A 575 35.04 -36.17 -9.97
N ALA A 576 35.74 -35.20 -9.36
CA ALA A 576 37.06 -35.41 -8.79
C ALA A 576 37.05 -36.36 -7.59
N THR A 577 36.09 -36.24 -6.66
CA THR A 577 35.96 -37.18 -5.53
C THR A 577 35.61 -38.58 -6.01
N ALA A 578 34.72 -38.69 -6.99
CA ALA A 578 34.38 -39.97 -7.62
C ALA A 578 35.59 -40.63 -8.29
N ALA A 579 36.42 -39.84 -8.99
CA ALA A 579 37.64 -40.30 -9.62
C ALA A 579 38.69 -40.74 -8.58
N ILE A 580 38.86 -39.98 -7.50
CA ILE A 580 39.79 -40.33 -6.42
C ILE A 580 39.37 -41.64 -5.73
N LEU A 581 38.08 -41.79 -5.38
CA LEU A 581 37.54 -42.99 -4.75
C LEU A 581 37.69 -44.23 -5.62
N SER A 582 37.28 -44.13 -6.89
CA SER A 582 37.40 -45.24 -7.85
C SER A 582 38.87 -45.59 -8.13
N SER A 583 39.75 -44.58 -8.18
CA SER A 583 41.18 -44.78 -8.39
C SER A 583 41.90 -45.38 -7.17
N LEU A 584 41.51 -45.03 -5.94
CA LEU A 584 42.02 -45.65 -4.71
C LEU A 584 41.67 -47.13 -4.67
N LEU A 585 40.40 -47.47 -4.96
CA LEU A 585 39.93 -48.85 -5.01
C LEU A 585 40.68 -49.65 -6.09
N ALA A 586 40.80 -49.12 -7.30
CA ALA A 586 41.55 -49.77 -8.39
C ALA A 586 43.05 -49.90 -8.06
N SER A 587 43.66 -48.89 -7.43
CA SER A 587 45.08 -48.93 -7.02
C SER A 587 45.35 -50.01 -5.98
N THR A 588 44.46 -50.22 -5.01
CA THR A 588 44.62 -51.29 -4.01
C THR A 588 44.57 -52.68 -4.64
N MET A 589 43.81 -52.83 -5.73
CA MET A 589 43.73 -54.08 -6.49
C MET A 589 45.04 -54.39 -7.22
N ILE A 590 45.64 -53.39 -7.90
CA ILE A 590 46.93 -53.54 -8.61
C ILE A 590 48.06 -53.91 -7.64
N ILE A 591 48.09 -53.31 -6.46
CA ILE A 591 49.13 -53.58 -5.45
C ILE A 591 49.04 -55.04 -4.93
N ARG A 592 47.82 -55.60 -4.88
CA ARG A 592 47.54 -56.96 -4.41
C ARG A 592 47.63 -58.04 -5.50
N MET A 593 47.84 -57.68 -6.77
CA MET A 593 47.98 -58.66 -7.85
C MET A 593 49.26 -59.50 -7.72
N ASP A 594 49.10 -60.82 -7.81
CA ASP A 594 50.20 -61.77 -7.83
C ASP A 594 50.66 -62.04 -9.27
N ILE A 595 51.77 -61.40 -9.66
CA ILE A 595 52.35 -61.46 -11.01
C ILE A 595 52.89 -62.87 -11.32
N SER A 596 53.33 -63.61 -10.29
CA SER A 596 53.88 -64.97 -10.40
C SER A 596 52.86 -65.99 -10.91
N GLY A 597 51.59 -65.83 -10.54
CA GLY A 597 50.50 -66.71 -10.96
C GLY A 597 49.95 -66.40 -12.35
N LEU A 598 50.08 -65.15 -12.81
CA LEU A 598 49.56 -64.68 -14.11
C LEU A 598 50.44 -65.12 -15.29
N LEU A 599 51.76 -65.14 -15.13
CA LEU A 599 52.71 -65.60 -16.15
C LEU A 599 52.74 -67.13 -16.33
N ARG A 600 52.08 -67.88 -15.45
CA ARG A 600 51.94 -69.36 -15.52
C ARG A 600 50.68 -69.83 -16.27
N ARG A 601 49.81 -68.91 -16.69
CA ARG A 601 48.49 -69.20 -17.28
C ARG A 601 48.42 -69.08 -18.80
N GLU A 602 49.51 -68.67 -19.44
CA GLU A 602 49.77 -68.87 -20.88
C GLU A 602 50.74 -70.04 -21.03
#